data_AF-A0A2V9MQE4-F1
#
_entry.id   AF-A0A2V9MQE4-F1
#
_cell.length_a   1.000
_cell.length_b   1.000
_cell.length_c   1.000
_cell.angle_alpha   90.00
_cell.angle_beta   90.00
_cell.angle_gamma   90.00
#
_symmetry.space_group_name_H-M   'P 1'
#
loop_
_entity.id
_entity.type
_entity.pdbx_description
1 polymer ?
#
loop_
_entity_poly.entity_id
_entity_poly.type
_entity_poly.pdbx_seq_one_letter_code
_entity_poly.pdbx_strand_id
1 'polypeptide(L)' 'MERRKFTREFKLEAVRLVKDRGVSYARAAEDLGVHPTQLRNWVKADLGVHPTQLRNWVKA' A
#
# COMPACT_ATOMS: atom_id res chain seq x y z
N MET A 1 20.52 5.59 -2.87
CA MET A 1 19.20 5.73 -2.20
C MET A 1 18.62 4.34 -2.06
N GLU A 2 18.62 3.75 -0.86
CA GLU A 2 18.08 2.42 -0.64
C GLU A 2 16.54 2.44 -0.72
N ARG A 3 15.95 1.45 -1.40
CA ARG A 3 14.50 1.29 -1.43
C ARG A 3 14.06 0.64 -0.12
N ARG A 4 13.33 1.37 0.72
CA ARG A 4 12.65 0.79 1.90
C ARG A 4 11.79 -0.39 1.45
N LYS A 5 12.01 -1.56 2.03
CA LYS A 5 11.18 -2.75 1.82
C LYS A 5 10.13 -2.81 2.94
N PHE A 6 8.88 -3.00 2.55
CA PHE A 6 7.77 -3.22 3.48
C PHE A 6 7.32 -4.67 3.33
N THR A 7 7.01 -5.29 4.47
CA THR A 7 6.45 -6.65 4.51
C THR A 7 5.06 -6.68 3.88
N ARG A 8 4.57 -7.87 3.57
CA ARG A 8 3.24 -8.07 2.99
C ARG A 8 2.16 -7.66 3.99
N GLU A 9 2.33 -8.05 5.24
CA GLU A 9 1.41 -7.76 6.35
C GLU A 9 1.26 -6.25 6.54
N PHE A 10 2.38 -5.52 6.49
CA PHE A 10 2.37 -4.06 6.59
C PHE A 10 1.56 -3.41 5.46
N LYS A 11 1.72 -3.89 4.22
CA LYS A 11 0.96 -3.37 3.08
C LYS A 11 -0.53 -3.68 3.19
N LEU A 12 -0.89 -4.86 3.70
CA LEU A 12 -2.30 -5.25 3.88
C LEU A 12 -2.98 -4.40 4.95
N GLU A 13 -2.33 -4.18 6.10
CA GLU A 13 -2.87 -3.30 7.13
C GLU A 13 -3.01 -1.86 6.62
N ALA A 14 -2.05 -1.38 5.83
CA ALA A 14 -2.14 -0.07 5.19
C ALA A 14 -3.35 0.05 4.25
N VAL A 15 -3.62 -0.99 3.46
CA VAL A 15 -4.80 -1.03 2.57
C VAL A 15 -6.10 -1.08 3.37
N ARG A 16 -6.15 -1.84 4.48
CA ARG A 16 -7.32 -1.93 5.38
C ARG A 16 -7.65 -0.60 6.04
N LEU A 17 -6.66 0.19 6.44
CA LEU A 17 -6.90 1.53 6.98
C LEU A 17 -7.67 2.43 6.00
N VAL A 18 -7.37 2.33 4.70
CA VAL A 18 -8.04 3.12 3.67
C VAL A 18 -9.41 2.53 3.31
N LYS A 19 -9.48 1.22 3.07
CA LYS A 19 -10.70 0.56 2.60
C LYS A 19 -11.75 0.36 3.68
N ASP A 20 -11.34 -0.16 4.84
CA ASP A 20 -12.26 -0.62 5.87
C ASP A 20 -12.58 0.51 6.85
N ARG A 21 -11.58 1.34 7.19
CA ARG A 21 -11.75 2.46 8.13
C ARG A 21 -12.04 3.80 7.43
N GLY A 22 -12.01 3.84 6.11
CA GLY A 22 -12.30 5.06 5.32
C GLY A 22 -11.31 6.21 5.55
N VAL A 23 -10.10 5.92 6.06
CA VAL A 23 -9.09 6.95 6.31
C VAL A 23 -8.57 7.47 4.97
N SER A 24 -8.41 8.79 4.86
CA SER A 24 -7.85 9.39 3.65
C SER A 24 -6.42 8.91 3.39
N TYR A 25 -6.02 8.83 2.12
CA TYR A 25 -4.67 8.42 1.74
C TYR A 25 -3.58 9.27 2.40
N ALA A 26 -3.82 10.58 2.54
CA ALA A 26 -2.86 11.49 3.16
C ALA A 26 -2.66 11.16 4.64
N ARG A 27 -3.77 10.99 5.38
CA ARG A 27 -3.70 10.70 6.81
C ARG A 27 -3.12 9.33 7.09
N ALA A 28 -3.57 8.30 6.37
CA ALA A 28 -3.03 6.96 6.51
C ALA A 28 -1.54 6.90 6.15
N ALA A 29 -1.11 7.67 5.16
CA ALA A 29 0.30 7.74 4.78
C ALA A 29 1.17 8.40 5.87
N GLU A 30 0.69 9.49 6.48
CA GLU A 30 1.35 10.13 7.63
C GLU A 30 1.45 9.18 8.82
N ASP A 31 0.34 8.55 9.20
CA ASP A 31 0.27 7.62 10.34
C ASP A 31 1.20 6.41 10.14
N LEU A 32 1.39 5.96 8.90
CA LEU A 32 2.26 4.82 8.54
C LEU A 32 3.70 5.22 8.20
N GLY A 33 4.00 6.52 8.10
CA GLY A 33 5.31 7.01 7.64
C GLY A 33 5.67 6.60 6.21
N VAL A 34 4.66 6.46 5.34
CA VAL A 34 4.84 6.11 3.93
C VAL A 34 4.45 7.26 3.01
N HIS A 35 4.92 7.22 1.76
CA HIS A 35 4.49 8.23 0.78
C HIS A 35 3.05 7.95 0.31
N PRO A 36 2.14 8.94 0.22
CA PRO A 36 0.75 8.74 -0.21
C PRO A 36 0.61 8.01 -1.56
N THR A 37 1.51 8.30 -2.51
CA THR A 37 1.57 7.60 -3.80
C THR A 37 1.84 6.10 -3.66
N GLN A 38 2.69 5.67 -2.71
CA GLN A 38 2.94 4.25 -2.47
C GLN A 38 1.67 3.58 -1.94
N LEU A 39 1.00 4.20 -0.97
CA LEU A 39 -0.25 3.71 -0.41
C LEU A 39 -1.34 3.59 -1.49
N ARG A 40 -1.49 4.60 -2.36
CA ARG A 40 -2.43 4.53 -3.49
C ARG A 40 -2.12 3.37 -4.44
N ASN A 41 -0.84 3.16 -4.75
CA ASN A 41 -0.43 2.04 -5.60
C ASN A 41 -0.72 0.69 -4.94
N TRP A 42 -0.62 0.62 -3.61
CA TRP A 42 -0.92 -0.58 -2.85
C TRP A 42 -2.41 -0.91 -2.86
N VAL A 43 -3.27 0.07 -2.61
CA VAL A 43 -4.74 -0.09 -2.69
C VAL A 43 -5.17 -0.51 -4.10
N LYS A 44 -4.57 0.08 -5.15
CA LYS A 44 -4.85 -0.30 -6.54
C LYS A 44 -4.42 -1.73 -6.89
N ALA A 45 -3.26 -2.15 -6.39
CA ALA A 45 -2.76 -3.50 -6.61
C ALA A 45 -3.67 -4.55 -5.95
N ASP A 46 -4.15 -4.25 -4.74
CA ASP A 46 -5.09 -5.10 -4.01
C ASP A 46 -6.47 -5.21 -4.69
N LEU A 47 -6.91 -4.16 -5.40
CA LEU A 47 -8.14 -4.18 -6.20
C LEU A 47 -7.99 -4.89 -7.56
N GLY A 48 -6.80 -5.37 -7.93
CA GLY A 48 -6.56 -5.97 -9.25
C GLY A 48 -6.59 -4.97 -10.41
N VAL A 49 -6.64 -3.66 -10.14
CA VAL A 49 -6.80 -2.59 -11.16
C VAL A 49 -5.47 -2.22 -11.83
N HIS A 50 -4.37 -2.93 -11.54
CA HIS A 50 -3.08 -2.75 -12.23
C HIS A 50 -2.41 -4.11 -12.58
N PRO A 51 -2.50 -4.58 -13.84
CA PRO A 51 -1.95 -5.88 -14.24
C PRO A 51 -0.41 -5.95 -14.23
N THR A 52 0.29 -4.82 -14.21
CA THR A 52 1.75 -4.78 -14.43
C THR A 52 2.63 -4.86 -13.18
N GLN A 53 2.06 -4.85 -11.97
CA GLN A 53 2.84 -4.74 -10.72
C GLN A 53 2.68 -5.90 -9.72
N LEU A 54 1.86 -6.91 -10.05
CA LEU A 54 1.65 -8.10 -9.21
C LEU A 54 2.93 -8.93 -9.01
N ARG A 55 3.95 -8.75 -9.86
CA ARG A 55 5.21 -9.50 -9.80
C ARG A 55 6.01 -9.30 -8.50
N ASN A 56 5.79 -8.19 -7.78
CA ASN A 56 6.46 -7.87 -6.51
C ASN A 56 5.55 -7.99 -5.27
N TRP A 57 4.27 -8.33 -5.45
CA TRP A 57 3.27 -8.39 -4.37
C TRP A 57 3.05 -9.80 -3.83
N VAL A 58 3.33 -10.81 -4.65
CA VAL A 58 3.09 -12.23 -4.35
C VAL A 58 4.39 -12.97 -3.94
N LYS A 59 5.55 -12.30 -3.97
CA LYS A 59 6.88 -12.91 -3.74
C LYS A 59 7.63 -12.40 -2.51
N ALA A 60 6.92 -12.06 -1.44
CA ALA A 60 7.52 -11.85 -0.12
C ALA A 60 6.85 -12.78 0.87
#